data_AF-A0A7S4KW08-F1
#
_entry.id   AF-A0A7S4KW08-F1
#
_cell.length_a   1.000
_cell.length_b   1.000
_cell.length_c   1.000
_cell.angle_alpha   90.00
_cell.angle_beta   90.00
_cell.angle_gamma   90.00
#
_symmetry.space_group_name_H-M   'P 1'
#
loop_
_entity.id
_entity.type
_entity.pdbx_description
1 polymer ?
#
loop_
_entity_poly.entity_id
_entity_poly.type
_entity_poly.pdbx_seq_one_letter_code
_entity_poly.pdbx_strand_id
1 'polypeptide(L)'
;MSFPDSQAAYRLLVKSMSPWPLFSSNWFRMLEGIQQITDAAVLENKNVDRDTQASTTLWERNELIVRYILEEGKLNLTLRLLVDFKDLQRQEQFANKLSAAKQAEPNASFDDLSTIKIKAALFEQTLGVLILCSITSIEALQVIDFPLFIEHIAKTLEFALMHPEMVRSPDSYRRQEVLAVSYIFHILQAMDQLQEDRIMEVMQEKKVFPSLVRNIATYHTYYQTNVKKHSVMAVSSFVNTEAFKTNPKAFLQDDETKSLIVSLEESLIKEHFSDYSKKKLIRPLLDFILRNKPPK
;
A
#
# COMPACT_ATOMS: atom_id res chain seq x y z
N MET A 1 -16.41 -12.71 21.88
CA MET A 1 -16.90 -14.08 21.66
C MET A 1 -16.57 -14.46 20.22
N SER A 2 -15.48 -15.19 20.00
CA SER A 2 -15.16 -15.77 18.69
C SER A 2 -15.63 -17.22 18.67
N PHE A 3 -16.46 -17.57 17.69
CA PHE A 3 -16.89 -18.95 17.48
C PHE A 3 -15.69 -19.75 16.91
N PRO A 4 -15.27 -20.87 17.54
CA PRO A 4 -14.16 -21.70 17.06
C PRO A 4 -14.31 -22.14 15.60
N ASP A 5 -15.55 -22.33 15.13
CA ASP A 5 -15.87 -22.76 13.77
C ASP A 5 -15.48 -21.73 12.69
N SER A 6 -15.49 -20.43 13.01
CA SER A 6 -15.09 -19.41 12.04
C SER A 6 -13.57 -19.36 11.84
N GLN A 7 -12.78 -19.65 12.88
CA GLN A 7 -11.32 -19.62 12.80
C GLN A 7 -10.76 -20.72 11.88
N ALA A 8 -11.29 -21.95 12.02
CA ALA A 8 -10.91 -23.06 11.14
C ALA A 8 -11.31 -22.79 9.68
N ALA A 9 -12.48 -22.19 9.46
CA ALA A 9 -12.94 -21.79 8.13
C ALA A 9 -12.00 -20.77 7.47
N TYR A 10 -11.59 -19.72 8.20
CA TYR A 10 -10.66 -18.72 7.65
C TYR A 10 -9.30 -19.32 7.30
N ARG A 11 -8.76 -20.23 8.12
CA ARG A 11 -7.49 -20.91 7.81
C ARG A 11 -7.60 -21.73 6.52
N LEU A 12 -8.71 -22.44 6.31
CA LEU A 12 -8.96 -23.18 5.07
C LEU A 12 -9.05 -22.25 3.86
N LEU A 13 -9.74 -21.11 3.99
CA LEU A 13 -9.80 -20.11 2.93
C LEU A 13 -8.40 -19.57 2.58
N VAL A 14 -7.59 -19.21 3.59
CA VAL A 14 -6.21 -18.75 3.38
C VAL A 14 -5.37 -19.81 2.67
N LYS A 15 -5.46 -21.07 3.12
CA LYS A 15 -4.75 -22.20 2.51
C LYS A 15 -5.12 -22.42 1.04
N SER A 16 -6.39 -22.18 0.70
CA SER A 16 -6.94 -22.35 -0.66
C SER A 16 -6.40 -21.34 -1.68
N MET A 17 -5.86 -20.19 -1.23
CA MET A 17 -5.27 -19.17 -2.11
C MET A 17 -4.14 -19.77 -2.95
N SER A 18 -4.22 -19.62 -4.27
CA SER A 18 -3.31 -20.23 -5.23
C SER A 18 -3.08 -19.33 -6.45
N PRO A 19 -1.96 -19.47 -7.18
CA PRO A 19 -1.64 -18.65 -8.35
C PRO A 19 -2.47 -19.04 -9.58
N TRP A 20 -3.78 -18.86 -9.51
CA TRP A 20 -4.67 -19.15 -10.64
C TRP A 20 -4.50 -18.11 -11.75
N PRO A 21 -4.54 -18.52 -13.04
CA PRO A 21 -4.51 -17.57 -14.15
C PRO A 21 -5.61 -16.51 -14.01
N LEU A 22 -5.25 -15.24 -14.24
CA LEU A 22 -6.19 -14.12 -14.14
C LEU A 22 -7.41 -14.36 -15.04
N PHE A 23 -8.60 -14.13 -14.48
CA PHE A 23 -9.90 -14.35 -15.12
C PHE A 23 -10.26 -15.81 -15.46
N SER A 24 -9.55 -16.79 -14.92
CA SER A 24 -10.01 -18.19 -14.95
C SER A 24 -11.13 -18.44 -13.93
N SER A 25 -11.86 -19.55 -14.11
CA SER A 25 -12.95 -19.96 -13.21
C SER A 25 -12.47 -20.07 -11.77
N ASN A 26 -11.27 -20.61 -11.57
CA ASN A 26 -10.69 -20.76 -10.23
C ASN A 26 -10.28 -19.41 -9.65
N TRP A 27 -9.82 -18.46 -10.48
CA TRP A 27 -9.58 -17.09 -10.05
C TRP A 27 -10.87 -16.42 -9.56
N PHE A 28 -11.97 -16.55 -10.31
CA PHE A 28 -13.27 -16.01 -9.92
C PHE A 28 -13.83 -16.65 -8.64
N ARG A 29 -13.70 -17.97 -8.49
CA ARG A 29 -14.12 -18.69 -7.26
C ARG A 29 -13.28 -18.28 -6.05
N MET A 30 -11.99 -18.07 -6.24
CA MET A 30 -11.08 -17.67 -5.17
C MET A 30 -11.39 -16.25 -4.64
N LEU A 31 -11.93 -15.36 -5.48
CA LEU A 31 -12.20 -13.96 -5.13
C LEU A 31 -13.12 -13.82 -3.91
N GLU A 32 -14.18 -14.63 -3.81
CA GLU A 32 -15.11 -14.58 -2.67
C GLU A 32 -14.42 -14.95 -1.36
N GLY A 33 -13.56 -15.98 -1.39
CA GLY A 33 -12.77 -16.37 -0.22
C GLY A 33 -11.77 -15.29 0.19
N ILE A 34 -11.06 -14.70 -0.77
CA ILE A 34 -10.12 -13.60 -0.52
C ILE A 34 -10.83 -12.38 0.06
N GLN A 35 -12.02 -12.05 -0.45
CA GLN A 35 -12.84 -10.96 0.10
C GLN A 35 -13.22 -11.19 1.56
N GLN A 36 -13.71 -12.38 1.89
CA GLN A 36 -14.07 -12.72 3.28
C GLN A 36 -12.88 -12.64 4.23
N ILE A 37 -11.71 -13.12 3.81
CA ILE A 37 -10.46 -13.03 4.58
C ILE A 37 -10.09 -11.56 4.82
N THR A 38 -10.13 -10.73 3.78
CA THR A 38 -9.75 -9.32 3.89
C THR A 38 -10.72 -8.53 4.76
N ASP A 39 -12.03 -8.74 4.61
CA ASP A 39 -13.02 -8.06 5.45
C ASP A 39 -12.83 -8.40 6.93
N ALA A 40 -12.49 -9.67 7.23
CA ALA A 40 -12.12 -10.10 8.59
C ALA A 40 -10.81 -9.44 9.06
N ALA A 41 -9.77 -9.40 8.23
CA ALA A 41 -8.49 -8.76 8.57
C ALA A 41 -8.65 -7.26 8.87
N VAL A 42 -9.48 -6.56 8.10
CA VAL A 42 -9.78 -5.14 8.32
C VAL A 42 -10.50 -4.94 9.65
N LEU A 43 -11.44 -5.82 10.00
CA LEU A 43 -12.14 -5.76 11.27
C LEU A 43 -11.19 -6.01 12.44
N GLU A 44 -10.32 -7.02 12.34
CA GLU A 44 -9.30 -7.31 13.35
C GLU A 44 -8.37 -6.12 13.55
N ASN A 45 -7.81 -5.56 12.48
CA ASN A 45 -6.86 -4.44 12.54
C ASN A 45 -7.50 -3.18 13.15
N LYS A 46 -8.77 -2.90 12.86
CA LYS A 46 -9.51 -1.78 13.48
C LYS A 46 -9.71 -1.94 14.98
N ASN A 47 -9.77 -3.18 15.47
CA ASN A 47 -10.02 -3.49 16.87
C ASN A 47 -8.72 -3.58 17.70
N VAL A 48 -7.55 -3.46 17.07
CA VAL A 48 -6.29 -3.39 17.80
C VAL A 48 -6.10 -1.97 18.31
N ASP A 49 -5.91 -1.84 19.61
CA ASP A 49 -5.57 -0.57 20.22
C ASP A 49 -4.14 -0.17 19.83
N ARG A 50 -3.96 1.10 19.42
CA ARG A 50 -2.71 1.61 18.84
C ARG A 50 -1.58 1.64 19.86
N ASP A 51 -1.92 1.84 21.14
CA ASP A 51 -0.93 1.85 22.22
C ASP A 51 -0.39 0.44 22.52
N THR A 52 -1.20 -0.59 22.27
CA THR A 52 -0.77 -2.00 22.36
C THR A 52 -0.02 -2.45 21.10
N GLN A 53 -0.30 -1.89 19.91
CA GLN A 53 0.46 -2.19 18.69
C GLN A 53 1.95 -1.84 18.79
N ALA A 54 2.33 -0.79 19.52
CA ALA A 54 3.74 -0.43 19.63
C ALA A 54 4.55 -1.37 20.55
N SER A 55 3.89 -2.14 21.41
CA SER A 55 4.53 -2.88 22.50
C SER A 55 4.31 -4.40 22.48
N THR A 56 3.47 -4.90 21.56
CA THR A 56 3.12 -6.32 21.48
C THR A 56 3.43 -6.91 20.11
N THR A 57 3.83 -8.18 20.08
CA THR A 57 4.08 -8.92 18.85
C THR A 57 2.77 -9.31 18.16
N LEU A 58 2.82 -9.64 16.87
CA LEU A 58 1.64 -10.13 16.14
C LEU A 58 1.01 -11.34 16.84
N TRP A 59 1.83 -12.17 17.48
CA TRP A 59 1.44 -13.41 18.18
C TRP A 59 0.71 -13.19 19.51
N GLU A 60 0.66 -11.95 19.98
CA GLU A 60 -0.07 -11.55 21.19
C GLU A 60 -1.37 -10.80 20.86
N ARG A 61 -1.52 -10.28 19.64
CA ARG A 61 -2.68 -9.48 19.18
C ARG A 61 -3.81 -10.32 18.60
N ASN A 62 -5.06 -9.88 18.69
CA ASN A 62 -6.21 -10.57 18.11
C ASN A 62 -6.32 -10.39 16.57
N GLU A 63 -5.22 -10.57 15.83
CA GLU A 63 -5.10 -10.47 14.37
C GLU A 63 -4.86 -11.86 13.75
N LEU A 64 -5.85 -12.75 13.89
CA LEU A 64 -5.73 -14.16 13.49
C LEU A 64 -5.55 -14.32 11.98
N ILE A 65 -6.18 -13.46 11.18
CA ILE A 65 -6.09 -13.56 9.73
C ILE A 65 -4.66 -13.30 9.25
N VAL A 66 -4.04 -12.23 9.75
CA VAL A 66 -2.65 -11.89 9.39
C VAL A 66 -1.70 -13.02 9.81
N ARG A 67 -1.91 -13.62 11.00
CA ARG A 67 -1.13 -14.80 11.42
C ARG A 67 -1.27 -15.96 10.45
N TYR A 68 -2.49 -16.32 10.03
CA TYR A 68 -2.68 -17.40 9.05
C TYR A 68 -2.02 -17.09 7.71
N ILE A 69 -2.06 -15.84 7.26
CA ILE A 69 -1.37 -15.42 6.03
C ILE A 69 0.14 -15.63 6.14
N LEU A 70 0.75 -15.34 7.29
CA LEU A 70 2.18 -15.57 7.52
C LEU A 70 2.52 -17.05 7.70
N GLU A 71 1.77 -17.77 8.55
CA GLU A 71 1.99 -19.21 8.81
C GLU A 71 1.91 -20.06 7.54
N GLU A 72 0.95 -19.74 6.66
CA GLU A 72 0.74 -20.48 5.41
C GLU A 72 1.59 -19.93 4.24
N GLY A 73 2.50 -18.97 4.50
CA GLY A 73 3.40 -18.39 3.50
C GLY A 73 2.68 -17.62 2.38
N LYS A 74 1.49 -17.09 2.64
CA LYS A 74 0.62 -16.49 1.63
C LYS A 74 0.90 -15.01 1.37
N LEU A 75 1.61 -14.30 2.24
CA LEU A 75 1.90 -12.87 2.03
C LEU A 75 2.59 -12.60 0.68
N ASN A 76 3.67 -13.32 0.38
CA ASN A 76 4.39 -13.16 -0.89
C ASN A 76 3.62 -13.73 -2.10
N LEU A 77 2.66 -14.64 -1.88
CA LEU A 77 1.72 -15.04 -2.94
C LEU A 77 0.74 -13.91 -3.24
N THR A 78 0.14 -13.30 -2.22
CA THR A 78 -0.77 -12.15 -2.33
C THR A 78 -0.08 -10.99 -3.07
N LEU A 79 1.18 -10.69 -2.74
CA LEU A 79 1.98 -9.69 -3.43
C LEU A 79 2.17 -10.03 -4.92
N ARG A 80 2.61 -11.25 -5.26
CA ARG A 80 2.80 -11.66 -6.65
C ARG A 80 1.50 -11.61 -7.46
N LEU A 81 0.39 -12.09 -6.90
CA LEU A 81 -0.93 -12.02 -7.52
C LEU A 81 -1.35 -10.58 -7.82
N LEU A 82 -1.08 -9.65 -6.90
CA LEU A 82 -1.38 -8.23 -7.08
C LEU A 82 -0.47 -7.62 -8.17
N VAL A 83 0.81 -7.94 -8.17
CA VAL A 83 1.77 -7.46 -9.18
C VAL A 83 1.37 -7.94 -10.56
N ASP A 84 1.10 -9.24 -10.73
CA ASP A 84 0.68 -9.83 -12.00
C ASP A 84 -0.58 -9.14 -12.54
N PHE A 85 -1.55 -8.88 -11.66
CA PHE A 85 -2.76 -8.16 -12.03
C PHE A 85 -2.48 -6.71 -12.46
N LYS A 86 -1.63 -5.98 -11.73
CA LYS A 86 -1.34 -4.57 -12.04
C LYS A 86 -0.48 -4.44 -13.29
N ASP A 87 0.48 -5.34 -13.50
CA ASP A 87 1.25 -5.38 -14.74
C ASP A 87 0.36 -5.72 -15.94
N LEU A 88 -0.66 -6.56 -15.75
CA LEU A 88 -1.69 -6.76 -16.77
C LEU A 88 -2.56 -5.52 -16.99
N GLN A 89 -3.00 -4.84 -15.91
CA GLN A 89 -3.89 -3.68 -15.98
C GLN A 89 -3.24 -2.49 -16.71
N ARG A 90 -1.92 -2.34 -16.60
CA ARG A 90 -1.14 -1.29 -17.28
C ARG A 90 -0.91 -1.55 -18.77
N GLN A 91 -1.22 -2.74 -19.28
CA GLN A 91 -1.08 -3.05 -20.71
C GLN A 91 -2.22 -2.40 -21.50
N GLU A 92 -1.92 -1.83 -22.67
CA GLU A 92 -2.93 -1.24 -23.57
C GLU A 92 -4.05 -2.22 -23.94
N GLN A 93 -3.71 -3.51 -24.00
CA GLN A 93 -4.63 -4.59 -24.36
C GLN A 93 -5.50 -5.07 -23.19
N PHE A 94 -5.45 -4.43 -22.02
CA PHE A 94 -6.22 -4.87 -20.84
C PHE A 94 -7.71 -5.00 -21.13
N ALA A 95 -8.30 -4.02 -21.84
CA ALA A 95 -9.70 -4.06 -22.26
C ALA A 95 -10.01 -5.28 -23.16
N ASN A 96 -9.07 -5.65 -24.03
CA ASN A 96 -9.22 -6.82 -24.90
C ASN A 96 -9.16 -8.11 -24.08
N LYS A 97 -8.28 -8.21 -23.08
CA LYS A 97 -8.21 -9.39 -22.20
C LYS A 97 -9.47 -9.54 -21.33
N LEU A 98 -10.05 -8.45 -20.84
CA LEU A 98 -11.34 -8.48 -20.14
C LEU A 98 -12.47 -8.98 -21.05
N SER A 99 -12.45 -8.56 -22.31
CA SER A 99 -13.43 -8.97 -23.32
C SER A 99 -13.28 -10.45 -23.70
N ALA A 100 -12.03 -10.93 -23.82
CA ALA A 100 -11.73 -12.33 -24.07
C ALA A 100 -12.12 -13.23 -22.88
N ALA A 101 -11.91 -12.78 -21.65
CA ALA A 101 -12.33 -13.50 -20.45
C ALA A 101 -13.85 -13.77 -20.43
N LYS A 102 -14.66 -12.82 -20.91
CA LYS A 102 -16.11 -13.01 -21.07
C LYS A 102 -16.43 -14.18 -22.02
N GLN A 103 -15.69 -14.30 -23.11
CA GLN A 103 -15.94 -15.33 -24.14
C GLN A 103 -15.47 -16.73 -23.70
N ALA A 104 -14.42 -16.80 -22.88
CA ALA A 104 -13.83 -18.06 -22.43
C ALA A 104 -14.66 -18.78 -21.35
N GLU A 105 -15.59 -18.10 -20.66
CA GLU A 105 -16.38 -18.68 -19.57
C GLU A 105 -17.90 -18.52 -19.77
N PRO A 106 -18.51 -19.24 -20.73
CA PRO A 106 -19.94 -19.14 -21.01
C PRO A 106 -20.84 -19.61 -19.85
N ASN A 107 -20.30 -20.38 -18.89
CA ASN A 107 -21.03 -20.88 -17.73
C ASN A 107 -20.93 -19.97 -16.50
N ALA A 108 -20.04 -19.00 -16.50
CA ALA A 108 -20.04 -17.98 -15.47
C ALA A 108 -21.11 -16.97 -15.87
N SER A 109 -22.11 -16.73 -15.02
CA SER A 109 -23.24 -15.82 -15.29
C SER A 109 -22.78 -14.34 -15.29
N PHE A 110 -21.81 -14.01 -16.13
CA PHE A 110 -21.36 -12.65 -16.37
C PHE A 110 -22.24 -12.08 -17.48
N ASP A 111 -23.44 -11.66 -17.11
CA ASP A 111 -24.41 -11.05 -18.02
C ASP A 111 -23.80 -9.82 -18.73
N ASP A 112 -22.83 -9.14 -18.10
CA ASP A 112 -22.19 -7.94 -18.64
C ASP A 112 -20.68 -7.82 -18.37
N LEU A 113 -19.95 -7.14 -19.27
CA LEU A 113 -18.55 -6.77 -19.13
C LEU A 113 -18.32 -5.90 -17.88
N SER A 114 -19.34 -5.15 -17.45
CA SER A 114 -19.32 -4.40 -16.19
C SER A 114 -19.06 -5.31 -14.98
N THR A 115 -19.65 -6.51 -14.94
CA THR A 115 -19.44 -7.47 -13.84
C THR A 115 -17.99 -7.91 -13.74
N ILE A 116 -17.34 -8.17 -14.88
CA ILE A 116 -15.92 -8.55 -14.90
C ILE A 116 -15.05 -7.39 -14.41
N LYS A 117 -15.35 -6.15 -14.82
CA LYS A 117 -14.65 -4.96 -14.34
C LYS A 117 -14.80 -4.76 -12.83
N ILE A 118 -16.00 -4.99 -12.29
CA ILE A 118 -16.27 -4.94 -10.84
C ILE A 118 -15.44 -6.01 -10.12
N LYS A 119 -15.43 -7.25 -10.60
CA LYS A 119 -14.64 -8.33 -9.99
C LYS A 119 -13.13 -8.08 -10.10
N ALA A 120 -12.65 -7.51 -11.20
CA ALA A 120 -11.25 -7.11 -11.37
C ALA A 120 -10.84 -6.02 -10.36
N ALA A 121 -11.67 -4.99 -10.21
CA ALA A 121 -11.45 -3.93 -9.20
C ALA A 121 -11.49 -4.50 -7.77
N LEU A 122 -12.45 -5.39 -7.48
CA LEU A 122 -12.55 -6.05 -6.19
C LEU A 122 -11.32 -6.89 -5.87
N PHE A 123 -10.78 -7.63 -6.86
CA PHE A 123 -9.55 -8.41 -6.67
C PHE A 123 -8.36 -7.52 -6.30
N GLU A 124 -8.14 -6.44 -7.06
CA GLU A 124 -7.08 -5.46 -6.79
C GLU A 124 -7.18 -4.89 -5.38
N GLN A 125 -8.36 -4.37 -5.04
CA GLN A 125 -8.61 -3.70 -3.77
C GLN A 125 -8.46 -4.66 -2.60
N THR A 126 -8.99 -5.87 -2.73
CA THR A 126 -8.98 -6.87 -1.67
C THR A 126 -7.57 -7.37 -1.37
N LEU A 127 -6.74 -7.62 -2.40
CA LEU A 127 -5.34 -8.01 -2.19
C LEU A 127 -4.52 -6.87 -1.59
N GLY A 128 -4.68 -5.64 -2.09
CA GLY A 128 -3.94 -4.49 -1.57
C GLY A 128 -4.26 -4.19 -0.11
N VAL A 129 -5.55 -4.20 0.25
CA VAL A 129 -5.95 -4.02 1.64
C VAL A 129 -5.43 -5.15 2.52
N LEU A 130 -5.42 -6.40 2.04
CA LEU A 130 -4.87 -7.53 2.80
C LEU A 130 -3.36 -7.38 3.04
N ILE A 131 -2.61 -6.92 2.03
CA ILE A 131 -1.18 -6.58 2.18
C ILE A 131 -1.03 -5.44 3.19
N LEU A 132 -1.82 -4.37 3.07
CA LEU A 132 -1.78 -3.23 4.00
C LEU A 132 -1.99 -3.69 5.44
N CYS A 133 -3.02 -4.50 5.68
CA CYS A 133 -3.30 -5.05 7.00
C CYS A 133 -2.19 -5.96 7.52
N SER A 134 -1.48 -6.66 6.64
CA SER A 134 -0.40 -7.55 7.05
C SER A 134 0.83 -6.75 7.49
N ILE A 135 1.24 -5.76 6.69
CA ILE A 135 2.48 -4.99 6.91
C ILE A 135 2.39 -3.97 8.07
N THR A 136 1.26 -3.88 8.77
CA THR A 136 1.20 -3.18 10.06
C THR A 136 1.94 -3.93 11.17
N SER A 137 2.26 -5.21 10.94
CA SER A 137 3.13 -6.02 11.81
C SER A 137 4.57 -6.05 11.28
N ILE A 138 5.55 -6.01 12.19
CA ILE A 138 6.96 -6.08 11.82
C ILE A 138 7.29 -7.48 11.27
N GLU A 139 6.65 -8.52 11.79
CA GLU A 139 6.84 -9.90 11.38
C GLU A 139 6.50 -10.09 9.89
N ALA A 140 5.43 -9.45 9.40
CA ALA A 140 5.11 -9.45 7.97
C ALA A 140 6.16 -8.70 7.14
N LEU A 141 6.61 -7.54 7.62
CA LEU A 141 7.66 -6.76 6.94
C LEU A 141 9.01 -7.51 6.90
N GLN A 142 9.32 -8.35 7.88
CA GLN A 142 10.56 -9.13 7.88
C GLN A 142 10.58 -10.26 6.85
N VAL A 143 9.42 -10.74 6.39
CA VAL A 143 9.31 -11.87 5.45
C VAL A 143 8.85 -11.47 4.05
N ILE A 144 8.38 -10.23 3.86
CA ILE A 144 7.92 -9.75 2.56
C ILE A 144 9.09 -9.61 1.57
N ASP A 145 8.84 -9.92 0.30
CA ASP A 145 9.77 -9.70 -0.80
C ASP A 145 9.89 -8.18 -1.09
N PHE A 146 10.82 -7.51 -0.41
CA PHE A 146 11.05 -6.07 -0.56
C PHE A 146 11.41 -5.64 -1.99
N PRO A 147 12.34 -6.30 -2.72
CA PRO A 147 12.61 -5.95 -4.11
C PRO A 147 11.34 -5.90 -4.97
N LEU A 148 10.52 -6.95 -4.92
CA LEU A 148 9.26 -6.99 -5.67
C LEU A 148 8.26 -5.93 -5.17
N PHE A 149 8.15 -5.76 -3.85
CA PHE A 149 7.17 -4.83 -3.27
C PHE A 149 7.50 -3.37 -3.56
N ILE A 150 8.77 -2.98 -3.45
CA ILE A 150 9.24 -1.63 -3.73
C ILE A 150 9.14 -1.33 -5.23
N GLU A 151 9.46 -2.29 -6.10
CA GLU A 151 9.26 -2.14 -7.54
C GLU A 151 7.76 -1.94 -7.87
N HIS A 152 6.88 -2.72 -7.24
CA HIS A 152 5.44 -2.56 -7.38
C HIS A 152 4.97 -1.15 -6.97
N ILE A 153 5.43 -0.66 -5.82
CA ILE A 153 5.13 0.69 -5.31
C ILE A 153 5.61 1.75 -6.31
N ALA A 154 6.85 1.65 -6.79
CA ALA A 154 7.44 2.60 -7.72
C ALA A 154 6.62 2.69 -9.02
N LYS A 155 6.35 1.54 -9.67
CA LYS A 155 5.53 1.48 -10.89
C LYS A 155 4.12 2.02 -10.66
N THR A 156 3.55 1.82 -9.47
CA THR A 156 2.21 2.29 -9.12
C THR A 156 2.16 3.81 -8.98
N LEU A 157 3.14 4.40 -8.30
CA LEU A 157 3.24 5.85 -8.16
C LEU A 157 3.49 6.54 -9.51
N GLU A 158 4.34 5.97 -10.35
CA GLU A 158 4.58 6.48 -11.70
C GLU A 158 3.32 6.38 -12.58
N PHE A 159 2.65 5.23 -12.56
CA PHE A 159 1.40 5.04 -13.29
C PHE A 159 0.30 6.02 -12.84
N ALA A 160 0.18 6.28 -11.54
CA ALA A 160 -0.78 7.23 -10.98
C ALA A 160 -0.58 8.65 -11.55
N LEU A 161 0.68 9.09 -11.72
CA LEU A 161 1.00 10.40 -12.29
C LEU A 161 0.61 10.52 -13.76
N MET A 162 0.75 9.42 -14.52
CA MET A 162 0.36 9.34 -15.93
C MET A 162 -1.16 9.17 -16.13
N HIS A 163 -1.84 8.57 -15.14
CA HIS A 163 -3.26 8.23 -15.18
C HIS A 163 -4.02 8.81 -13.98
N PRO A 164 -4.22 10.15 -13.92
CA PRO A 164 -4.85 10.82 -12.78
C PRO A 164 -6.23 10.28 -12.40
N GLU A 165 -6.98 9.73 -13.37
CA GLU A 165 -8.29 9.12 -13.16
C GLU A 165 -8.28 7.96 -12.15
N MET A 166 -7.14 7.27 -12.01
CA MET A 166 -6.97 6.17 -11.07
C MET A 166 -7.03 6.63 -9.61
N VAL A 167 -6.61 7.86 -9.35
CA VAL A 167 -6.61 8.47 -8.01
C VAL A 167 -7.85 9.35 -7.79
N ARG A 168 -8.30 10.07 -8.82
CA ARG A 168 -9.41 11.03 -8.73
C ARG A 168 -10.79 10.38 -8.68
N SER A 169 -10.89 9.09 -9.00
CA SER A 169 -12.14 8.33 -8.89
C SER A 169 -12.65 8.31 -7.44
N PRO A 170 -13.96 8.44 -7.18
CA PRO A 170 -14.54 8.37 -5.83
C PRO A 170 -14.19 7.08 -5.06
N ASP A 171 -14.01 5.97 -5.79
CA ASP A 171 -13.73 4.64 -5.23
C ASP A 171 -12.22 4.31 -5.23
N SER A 172 -11.35 5.31 -5.37
CA SER A 172 -9.89 5.10 -5.46
C SER A 172 -9.24 4.75 -4.13
N TYR A 173 -9.91 4.97 -3.00
CA TYR A 173 -9.33 4.87 -1.65
C TYR A 173 -8.76 3.48 -1.29
N ARG A 174 -9.16 2.41 -1.99
CA ARG A 174 -8.60 1.05 -1.87
C ARG A 174 -7.75 0.61 -3.05
N ARG A 175 -7.53 1.47 -4.05
CA ARG A 175 -6.69 1.17 -5.21
C ARG A 175 -5.21 1.33 -4.86
N GLN A 176 -4.36 0.64 -5.61
CA GLN A 176 -2.91 0.63 -5.30
C GLN A 176 -2.31 2.05 -5.38
N GLU A 177 -2.81 2.90 -6.27
CA GLU A 177 -2.34 4.28 -6.44
C GLU A 177 -2.50 5.12 -5.17
N VAL A 178 -3.48 4.80 -4.32
CA VAL A 178 -3.68 5.45 -3.01
C VAL A 178 -2.98 4.64 -1.91
N LEU A 179 -3.08 3.31 -1.93
CA LEU A 179 -2.51 2.45 -0.89
C LEU A 179 -0.97 2.47 -0.86
N ALA A 180 -0.31 2.69 -2.00
CA ALA A 180 1.15 2.78 -2.12
C ALA A 180 1.78 3.78 -1.14
N VAL A 181 1.11 4.90 -0.89
CA VAL A 181 1.54 5.90 0.10
C VAL A 181 1.56 5.32 1.51
N SER A 182 0.53 4.55 1.87
CA SER A 182 0.44 3.88 3.17
C SER A 182 1.43 2.73 3.29
N TYR A 183 1.71 2.01 2.20
CA TYR A 183 2.76 0.99 2.19
C TYR A 183 4.12 1.59 2.53
N ILE A 184 4.49 2.68 1.86
CA ILE A 184 5.76 3.37 2.12
C ILE A 184 5.82 3.87 3.57
N PHE A 185 4.73 4.43 4.09
CA PHE A 185 4.64 4.85 5.48
C PHE A 185 4.98 3.69 6.44
N HIS A 186 4.33 2.53 6.30
CA HIS A 186 4.56 1.39 7.20
C HIS A 186 5.98 0.83 7.08
N ILE A 187 6.54 0.76 5.88
CA ILE A 187 7.95 0.36 5.68
C ILE A 187 8.88 1.32 6.42
N LEU A 188 8.69 2.64 6.26
CA LEU A 188 9.56 3.65 6.84
C LEU A 188 9.45 3.72 8.38
N GLN A 189 8.28 3.47 8.95
CA GLN A 189 8.10 3.41 10.41
C GLN A 189 8.80 2.22 11.06
N ALA A 190 9.13 1.19 10.27
CA ALA A 190 9.76 -0.02 10.74
C ALA A 190 11.28 -0.06 10.49
N MET A 191 11.87 1.00 9.93
CA MET A 191 13.28 0.97 9.49
C MET A 191 14.28 0.58 10.58
N ASP A 192 14.07 1.03 11.83
CA ASP A 192 14.95 0.69 12.96
C ASP A 192 14.99 -0.83 13.24
N GLN A 193 13.95 -1.56 12.85
CA GLN A 193 13.81 -3.01 13.04
C GLN A 193 14.07 -3.80 11.74
N LEU A 194 14.33 -3.09 10.64
CA LEU A 194 14.61 -3.64 9.32
C LEU A 194 16.07 -3.34 8.93
N GLN A 195 16.55 -4.00 7.87
CA GLN A 195 17.86 -3.69 7.30
C GLN A 195 17.73 -2.44 6.40
N GLU A 196 17.81 -1.24 7.00
CA GLU A 196 17.61 0.05 6.31
C GLU A 196 18.37 0.13 4.98
N ASP A 197 19.67 -0.20 4.98
CA ASP A 197 20.54 -0.07 3.81
C ASP A 197 19.98 -0.76 2.57
N ARG A 198 19.51 -2.01 2.72
CA ARG A 198 19.00 -2.80 1.59
C ARG A 198 17.68 -2.25 1.05
N ILE A 199 16.83 -1.74 1.93
CA ILE A 199 15.53 -1.18 1.53
C ILE A 199 15.75 0.17 0.85
N MET A 200 16.60 1.01 1.43
CA MET A 200 16.89 2.35 0.92
C MET A 200 17.64 2.32 -0.41
N GLU A 201 18.53 1.34 -0.62
CA GLU A 201 19.20 1.11 -1.91
C GLU A 201 18.17 0.86 -3.03
N VAL A 202 17.21 -0.04 -2.81
CA VAL A 202 16.15 -0.32 -3.79
C VAL A 202 15.21 0.88 -3.98
N MET A 203 14.86 1.58 -2.90
CA MET A 203 14.04 2.81 -3.00
C MET A 203 14.74 3.91 -3.80
N GLN A 204 16.06 4.04 -3.67
CA GLN A 204 16.89 4.94 -4.46
C GLN A 204 16.89 4.52 -5.93
N GLU A 205 17.21 3.25 -6.22
CA GLU A 205 17.28 2.71 -7.58
C GLU A 205 15.96 2.94 -8.34
N LYS A 206 14.82 2.66 -7.68
CA LYS A 206 13.48 2.80 -8.26
C LYS A 206 12.90 4.21 -8.14
N LYS A 207 13.67 5.18 -7.66
CA LYS A 207 13.25 6.60 -7.51
C LYS A 207 11.93 6.77 -6.75
N VAL A 208 11.73 5.99 -5.69
CA VAL A 208 10.47 5.99 -4.93
C VAL A 208 10.18 7.34 -4.31
N PHE A 209 11.19 7.99 -3.73
CA PHE A 209 11.00 9.23 -2.98
C PHE A 209 10.53 10.42 -3.85
N PRO A 210 11.16 10.75 -5.00
CA PRO A 210 10.62 11.76 -5.91
C PRO A 210 9.18 11.46 -6.36
N SER A 211 8.91 10.21 -6.72
CA SER A 211 7.57 9.78 -7.17
C SER A 211 6.52 9.92 -6.06
N LEU A 212 6.88 9.57 -4.82
CA LEU A 212 6.01 9.74 -3.65
C LEU A 212 5.68 11.22 -3.43
N VAL A 213 6.70 12.09 -3.40
CA VAL A 213 6.51 13.53 -3.17
C VAL A 213 5.61 14.14 -4.25
N ARG A 214 5.86 13.82 -5.52
CA ARG A 214 5.02 14.28 -6.64
C ARG A 214 3.58 13.81 -6.48
N ASN A 215 3.35 12.53 -6.20
CA ASN A 215 2.01 12.00 -5.97
C ASN A 215 1.27 12.72 -4.84
N ILE A 216 1.94 12.94 -3.70
CA ILE A 216 1.34 13.66 -2.56
C ILE A 216 0.99 15.08 -2.98
N ALA A 217 1.95 15.81 -3.57
CA ALA A 217 1.73 17.20 -3.98
C ALA A 217 0.56 17.32 -4.98
N THR A 218 0.45 16.40 -5.93
CA THR A 218 -0.60 16.40 -6.95
C THR A 218 -1.96 15.93 -6.44
N TYR A 219 -2.01 14.92 -5.56
CA TYR A 219 -3.24 14.18 -5.27
C TYR A 219 -3.70 14.21 -3.80
N HIS A 220 -2.98 14.86 -2.88
CA HIS A 220 -3.36 14.86 -1.46
C HIS A 220 -4.80 15.33 -1.19
N THR A 221 -5.37 16.20 -2.03
CA THR A 221 -6.76 16.68 -1.91
C THR A 221 -7.80 15.56 -2.14
N TYR A 222 -7.45 14.51 -2.87
CA TYR A 222 -8.29 13.32 -3.11
C TYR A 222 -8.10 12.23 -2.05
N TYR A 223 -7.06 12.35 -1.21
CA TYR A 223 -6.77 11.37 -0.18
C TYR A 223 -7.69 11.52 1.04
N GLN A 224 -8.10 10.38 1.58
CA GLN A 224 -8.74 10.33 2.89
C GLN A 224 -7.78 10.80 3.99
N THR A 225 -8.31 11.31 5.10
CA THR A 225 -7.53 11.90 6.20
C THR A 225 -6.42 10.98 6.72
N ASN A 226 -6.65 9.66 6.76
CA ASN A 226 -5.63 8.71 7.20
C ASN A 226 -4.44 8.66 6.22
N VAL A 227 -4.72 8.60 4.91
CA VAL A 227 -3.68 8.60 3.87
C VAL A 227 -2.94 9.93 3.86
N LYS A 228 -3.63 11.07 4.02
CA LYS A 228 -2.99 12.39 4.19
C LYS A 228 -1.98 12.41 5.35
N LYS A 229 -2.33 11.83 6.50
CA LYS A 229 -1.42 11.71 7.65
C LYS A 229 -0.23 10.80 7.33
N HIS A 230 -0.49 9.63 6.72
CA HIS A 230 0.56 8.73 6.26
C HIS A 230 1.50 9.41 5.26
N SER A 231 0.99 10.24 4.35
CA SER A 231 1.81 11.02 3.41
C SER A 231 2.84 11.88 4.13
N VAL A 232 2.41 12.70 5.09
CA VAL A 232 3.30 13.61 5.82
C VAL A 232 4.29 12.81 6.68
N MET A 233 3.82 11.78 7.37
CA MET A 233 4.68 10.95 8.21
C MET A 233 5.69 10.13 7.39
N ALA A 234 5.30 9.62 6.21
CA ALA A 234 6.20 8.93 5.30
C ALA A 234 7.33 9.86 4.85
N VAL A 235 7.01 11.06 4.36
CA VAL A 235 8.05 12.03 3.94
C VAL A 235 8.95 12.38 5.13
N SER A 236 8.38 12.60 6.31
CA SER A 236 9.18 12.89 7.52
C SER A 236 10.10 11.75 7.95
N SER A 237 9.60 10.51 7.88
CA SER A 237 10.40 9.33 8.21
C SER A 237 11.50 9.12 7.18
N PHE A 238 11.19 9.31 5.89
CA PHE A 238 12.17 9.18 4.81
C PHE A 238 13.33 10.15 4.99
N VAL A 239 13.06 11.44 5.23
CA VAL A 239 14.14 12.43 5.45
C VAL A 239 14.90 12.21 6.76
N ASN A 240 14.37 11.38 7.66
CA ASN A 240 15.01 11.00 8.91
C ASN A 240 15.89 9.73 8.80
N THR A 241 15.80 8.97 7.71
CA THR A 241 16.65 7.79 7.47
C THR A 241 18.13 8.17 7.44
N GLU A 242 19.01 7.25 7.84
CA GLU A 242 20.45 7.44 7.81
C GLU A 242 20.96 7.60 6.37
N ALA A 243 20.43 6.80 5.45
CA ALA A 243 20.77 6.87 4.02
C ALA A 243 20.47 8.27 3.44
N PHE A 244 19.28 8.82 3.73
CA PHE A 244 18.93 10.16 3.25
C PHE A 244 19.79 11.25 3.91
N LYS A 245 20.02 11.18 5.23
CA LYS A 245 20.87 12.15 5.94
C LYS A 245 22.29 12.17 5.40
N THR A 246 22.82 11.00 5.03
CA THR A 246 24.18 10.83 4.51
C THR A 246 24.31 11.35 3.08
N ASN A 247 23.35 11.04 2.20
CA ASN A 247 23.39 11.49 0.81
C ASN A 247 22.02 11.94 0.26
N PRO A 248 21.55 13.16 0.64
CA PRO A 248 20.24 13.65 0.19
C PRO A 248 20.12 13.76 -1.34
N LYS A 249 21.22 14.05 -2.03
CA LYS A 249 21.26 14.24 -3.49
C LYS A 249 20.95 12.97 -4.27
N ALA A 250 21.22 11.79 -3.70
CA ALA A 250 20.86 10.51 -4.30
C ALA A 250 19.34 10.35 -4.44
N PHE A 251 18.57 10.93 -3.51
CA PHE A 251 17.12 10.84 -3.44
C PHE A 251 16.41 12.09 -4.00
N LEU A 252 17.11 13.23 -4.06
CA LEU A 252 16.64 14.51 -4.60
C LEU A 252 17.36 14.82 -5.91
N GLN A 253 16.97 14.13 -6.99
CA GLN A 253 17.61 14.26 -8.30
C GLN A 253 17.28 15.60 -9.00
N ASP A 254 16.22 16.29 -8.56
CA ASP A 254 15.75 17.54 -9.15
C ASP A 254 15.29 18.57 -8.08
N ASP A 255 15.48 19.85 -8.38
CA ASP A 255 15.07 20.97 -7.50
C ASP A 255 13.54 21.11 -7.39
N GLU A 256 12.80 20.52 -8.32
CA GLU A 256 11.34 20.49 -8.32
C GLU A 256 10.84 19.68 -7.10
N THR A 257 11.35 18.47 -6.88
CA THR A 257 10.98 17.60 -5.75
C THR A 257 11.18 18.33 -4.43
N LYS A 258 12.29 19.04 -4.29
CA LYS A 258 12.59 19.85 -3.12
C LYS A 258 11.57 20.98 -2.92
N SER A 259 11.22 21.68 -4.00
CA SER A 259 10.22 22.76 -3.98
C SER A 259 8.82 22.23 -3.62
N LEU A 260 8.46 21.05 -4.10
CA LEU A 260 7.22 20.36 -3.75
C LEU A 260 7.18 20.01 -2.25
N ILE A 261 8.26 19.50 -1.66
CA ILE A 261 8.32 19.23 -0.21
C ILE A 261 8.05 20.50 0.60
N VAL A 262 8.63 21.64 0.19
CA VAL A 262 8.39 22.93 0.85
C VAL A 262 6.93 23.37 0.72
N SER A 263 6.31 23.17 -0.44
CA SER A 263 4.90 23.57 -0.65
C SER A 263 3.89 22.71 0.12
N LEU A 264 4.26 21.50 0.56
CA LEU A 264 3.44 20.66 1.43
C LEU A 264 3.15 21.31 2.79
N GLU A 265 4.00 22.23 3.26
CA GLU A 265 3.77 22.90 4.55
C GLU A 265 2.43 23.62 4.60
N GLU A 266 2.17 24.46 3.60
CA GLU A 266 0.96 25.26 3.50
C GLU A 266 -0.24 24.41 3.04
N SER A 267 -0.02 23.52 2.08
CA SER A 267 -1.12 22.76 1.44
C SER A 267 -1.62 21.57 2.24
N LEU A 268 -0.80 20.97 3.11
CA LEU A 268 -1.15 19.71 3.79
C LEU A 268 -0.77 19.69 5.27
N ILE A 269 0.42 20.15 5.64
CA ILE A 269 0.95 19.98 7.01
C ILE A 269 0.19 20.86 8.00
N LYS A 270 -0.05 22.14 7.68
CA LYS A 270 -0.77 23.06 8.59
C LYS A 270 -2.19 22.60 8.92
N GLU A 271 -2.87 21.95 7.98
CA GLU A 271 -4.23 21.43 8.18
C GLU A 271 -4.26 20.26 9.18
N HIS A 272 -3.28 19.36 9.14
CA HIS A 272 -3.33 18.10 9.89
C HIS A 272 -2.37 17.99 11.08
N PHE A 273 -1.35 18.84 11.14
CA PHE A 273 -0.29 18.85 12.15
C PHE A 273 -0.11 20.25 12.76
N SER A 274 -1.22 20.88 13.16
CA SER A 274 -1.24 22.19 13.83
C SER A 274 -0.72 22.12 15.27
N ASP A 275 -1.09 21.07 16.00
CA ASP A 275 -0.83 20.91 17.43
C ASP A 275 0.63 20.52 17.72
N TYR A 276 1.16 21.00 18.84
CA TYR A 276 2.55 20.75 19.24
C TYR A 276 2.91 19.26 19.30
N SER A 277 2.05 18.43 19.91
CA SER A 277 2.28 16.98 20.01
C SER A 277 2.36 16.30 18.63
N LYS A 278 1.54 16.73 17.67
CA LYS A 278 1.56 16.20 16.30
C LYS A 278 2.80 16.69 15.54
N LYS A 279 3.19 17.96 15.73
CA LYS A 279 4.42 18.51 15.13
C LYS A 279 5.68 17.77 15.55
N LYS A 280 5.73 17.23 16.77
CA LYS A 280 6.85 16.38 17.22
C LYS A 280 7.05 15.16 16.33
N LEU A 281 5.96 14.53 15.87
CA LEU A 281 6.00 13.33 15.02
C LEU A 281 6.61 13.60 13.64
N ILE A 282 6.57 14.86 13.19
CA ILE A 282 7.02 15.24 11.84
C ILE A 282 8.20 16.22 11.88
N ARG A 283 8.87 16.35 13.03
CA ARG A 283 9.96 17.30 13.22
C ARG A 283 11.07 17.21 12.16
N PRO A 284 11.54 16.02 11.73
CA PRO A 284 12.54 15.91 10.68
C PRO A 284 12.14 16.64 9.38
N LEU A 285 10.87 16.51 8.97
CA LEU A 285 10.32 17.21 7.81
C LEU A 285 10.27 18.73 8.02
N LEU A 286 9.84 19.20 9.19
CA LEU A 286 9.79 20.63 9.49
C LEU A 286 11.20 21.25 9.46
N ASP A 287 12.18 20.57 10.03
CA ASP A 287 13.59 21.01 10.02
C ASP A 287 14.13 21.00 8.58
N PHE A 288 13.78 20.00 7.77
CA PHE A 288 14.12 19.96 6.35
C PHE A 288 13.52 21.14 5.59
N ILE A 289 12.22 21.43 5.78
CA ILE A 289 11.54 22.54 5.11
C ILE A 289 12.17 23.87 5.51
N LEU A 290 12.42 24.10 6.80
CA LEU A 290 13.03 25.34 7.29
C LEU A 290 14.40 25.62 6.66
N ARG A 291 15.24 24.59 6.48
CA ARG A 291 16.56 24.72 5.83
C ARG A 291 16.49 25.00 4.33
N ASN A 292 15.36 24.71 3.71
CA ASN A 292 15.21 24.71 2.26
C ASN A 292 14.19 25.73 1.75
N LYS A 293 13.57 26.51 2.64
CA LYS A 293 12.78 27.69 2.27
C LYS A 293 13.68 28.75 1.62
N PRO A 294 13.23 29.38 0.53
CA PRO A 294 13.91 30.57 0.02
C PRO A 294 13.89 31.66 1.11
N PRO A 295 14.94 32.49 1.21
CA PRO A 295 14.93 33.66 2.08
C PRO A 295 13.75 34.56 1.71
N LYS A 296 13.06 35.06 2.73
CA LYS A 296 11.98 36.05 2.58
C LYS A 296 12.52 37.39 2.12
#